data_AF-A0A940BSU1-F1
#
_entry.id   AF-A0A940BSU1-F1
#
_cell.length_a   1.000
_cell.length_b   1.000
_cell.length_c   1.000
_cell.angle_alpha   90.00
_cell.angle_beta   90.00
_cell.angle_gamma   90.00
#
_symmetry.space_group_name_H-M   'P 1'
#
loop_
_entity.id
_entity.type
_entity.pdbx_description
1 polymer ?
#
loop_
_entity_poly.entity_id
_entity_poly.type
_entity_poly.pdbx_seq_one_letter_code
_entity_poly.pdbx_strand_id
1 'polypeptide(L)'
;TGDFAILDHPTPFNNEKGSEAPLMEHLRRSLNYTMTHRGPHGLPLIGRADWNDCLNLNCFSTTPGENFQTCSNYESGRAESVFIAGMFVKYGREFAALCERLGLADEAERALASADEIERAVLEYGWDGEWFKRAYDAFGRPVGSSENEEGRIYVEPQGFCVMAGIGGADHGKRALASAEKYLGNDYGIEVLSPCYKEYHDYLGEISSYPPGYKENGSVFCHNNPWITLAYCKLKDGNGAFRLYTRNAPAYIEDKSEIHRTEPYCYSQTIAGRAARNYGEAKNSWLTGTAAWSFAAVSQGILGIRPEFDGLTVDPCLPDHMEGFRVTRMFRGTRYEISVTRGENKGMTVDGKPVSGNTAPLTEAEVCRVEITI
;
A
#
# COMPACT_ATOMS: atom_id res chain seq x y z
N THR A 1 -18.88 -7.45 -2.31
CA THR A 1 -20.33 -7.76 -2.21
C THR A 1 -20.74 -8.90 -3.11
N GLY A 2 -20.06 -9.14 -4.23
CA GLY A 2 -20.55 -10.05 -5.28
C GLY A 2 -21.51 -9.36 -6.25
N ASP A 3 -21.70 -8.05 -6.09
CA ASP A 3 -22.53 -7.23 -6.96
C ASP A 3 -21.68 -6.73 -8.14
N PHE A 4 -21.76 -7.45 -9.26
CA PHE A 4 -21.12 -7.05 -10.52
C PHE A 4 -21.95 -6.00 -11.28
N ALA A 5 -23.23 -5.79 -10.93
CA ALA A 5 -24.09 -4.83 -11.62
C ALA A 5 -23.59 -3.39 -11.46
N ILE A 6 -22.78 -3.12 -10.43
CA ILE A 6 -22.10 -1.82 -10.27
C ILE A 6 -21.24 -1.46 -11.50
N LEU A 7 -20.70 -2.46 -12.22
CA LEU A 7 -19.85 -2.23 -13.39
C LEU A 7 -20.63 -1.70 -14.60
N ASP A 8 -21.92 -2.02 -14.67
CA ASP A 8 -22.84 -1.53 -15.69
C ASP A 8 -23.48 -0.18 -15.33
N HIS A 9 -23.24 0.32 -14.11
CA HIS A 9 -23.87 1.54 -13.63
C HIS A 9 -23.47 2.75 -14.50
N PRO A 10 -24.45 3.51 -15.05
CA PRO A 10 -24.16 4.69 -15.87
C PRO A 10 -23.54 5.79 -15.02
N THR A 11 -22.29 6.12 -15.33
CA THR A 11 -21.46 7.03 -14.54
C THR A 11 -20.91 8.13 -15.45
N PRO A 12 -21.22 9.42 -15.18
CA PRO A 12 -20.78 10.52 -16.04
C PRO A 12 -19.29 10.79 -15.91
N PHE A 13 -18.67 11.27 -16.99
CA PHE A 13 -17.36 11.90 -16.94
C PHE A 13 -17.51 13.39 -16.61
N ASN A 14 -16.65 13.94 -15.76
CA ASN A 14 -16.64 15.36 -15.41
C ASN A 14 -18.00 15.91 -14.90
N ASN A 15 -18.86 15.03 -14.36
CA ASN A 15 -20.25 15.37 -14.00
C ASN A 15 -21.09 15.94 -15.17
N GLU A 16 -20.66 15.75 -16.42
CA GLU A 16 -21.37 16.25 -17.59
C GLU A 16 -22.53 15.33 -17.93
N LYS A 17 -23.75 15.88 -17.90
CA LYS A 17 -24.96 15.15 -18.26
C LYS A 17 -24.89 14.71 -19.73
N GLY A 18 -25.15 13.44 -20.00
CA GLY A 18 -25.06 12.84 -21.33
C GLY A 18 -23.70 12.24 -21.66
N SER A 19 -22.72 12.32 -20.75
CA SER A 19 -21.40 11.68 -20.87
C SER A 19 -21.32 10.31 -20.19
N GLU A 20 -22.44 9.79 -19.69
CA GLU A 20 -22.47 8.55 -18.91
C GLU A 20 -21.96 7.36 -19.72
N ALA A 21 -21.06 6.59 -19.10
CA ALA A 21 -20.63 5.28 -19.55
C ALA A 21 -20.74 4.28 -18.39
N PRO A 22 -20.79 2.97 -18.64
CA PRO A 22 -20.66 1.96 -17.58
C PRO A 22 -19.44 2.23 -16.70
N LEU A 23 -19.53 1.99 -15.39
CA LEU A 23 -18.38 2.15 -14.48
C LEU A 23 -17.16 1.35 -14.94
N MET A 24 -17.35 0.21 -15.62
CA MET A 24 -16.27 -0.55 -16.24
C MET A 24 -15.42 0.29 -17.21
N GLU A 25 -16.03 1.22 -17.96
CA GLU A 25 -15.31 2.14 -18.85
C GLU A 25 -14.42 3.12 -18.08
N HIS A 26 -14.82 3.53 -16.87
CA HIS A 26 -13.97 4.36 -16.00
C HIS A 26 -12.74 3.59 -15.51
N LEU A 27 -12.89 2.28 -15.21
CA LEU A 27 -11.76 1.41 -14.87
C LEU A 27 -10.81 1.23 -16.05
N ARG A 28 -11.35 0.98 -17.26
CA ARG A 28 -10.56 0.90 -18.50
C ARG A 28 -9.75 2.17 -18.73
N ARG A 29 -10.36 3.35 -18.55
CA ARG A 29 -9.65 4.64 -18.69
C ARG A 29 -8.59 4.84 -17.62
N SER A 30 -8.86 4.44 -16.38
CA SER A 30 -7.88 4.49 -15.28
C SER A 30 -6.64 3.65 -15.58
N LEU A 31 -6.84 2.41 -16.06
CA LEU A 31 -5.75 1.53 -16.47
C LEU A 31 -5.00 2.12 -17.67
N ASN A 32 -5.73 2.48 -18.74
CA ASN A 32 -5.15 3.00 -19.97
C ASN A 32 -4.36 4.29 -19.75
N TYR A 33 -4.77 5.16 -18.82
CA TYR A 33 -4.02 6.36 -18.45
C TYR A 33 -2.59 6.01 -18.05
N THR A 34 -2.40 5.06 -17.14
CA THR A 34 -1.05 4.66 -16.71
C THR A 34 -0.28 3.97 -17.84
N MET A 35 -0.94 3.16 -18.66
CA MET A 35 -0.31 2.47 -19.80
C MET A 35 0.27 3.45 -20.84
N THR A 36 -0.41 4.58 -21.07
CA THR A 36 -0.03 5.57 -22.07
C THR A 36 0.83 6.71 -21.52
N HIS A 37 0.90 6.90 -20.20
CA HIS A 37 1.69 7.94 -19.54
C HIS A 37 2.90 7.32 -18.83
N ARG A 38 3.84 6.82 -19.63
CA ARG A 38 5.11 6.25 -19.16
C ARG A 38 6.28 7.13 -19.58
N GLY A 39 7.30 7.20 -18.73
CA GLY A 39 8.52 7.96 -19.00
C GLY A 39 9.60 7.15 -19.71
N PRO A 40 10.83 7.67 -19.76
CA PRO A 40 11.93 7.07 -20.50
C PRO A 40 12.32 5.64 -20.09
N HIS A 41 12.06 5.24 -18.84
CA HIS A 41 12.38 3.90 -18.32
C HIS A 41 11.19 2.94 -18.43
N GLY A 42 10.07 3.38 -19.04
CA GLY A 42 8.83 2.60 -19.07
C GLY A 42 8.09 2.56 -17.72
N LEU A 43 8.50 3.40 -16.76
CA LEU A 43 7.80 3.59 -15.49
C LEU A 43 6.71 4.67 -15.66
N PRO A 44 5.62 4.63 -14.87
CA PRO A 44 4.58 5.66 -14.95
C PRO A 44 5.12 7.07 -14.64
N LEU A 45 4.69 8.05 -15.44
CA LEU A 45 4.96 9.46 -15.16
C LEU A 45 4.29 9.86 -13.84
N ILE A 46 5.01 10.62 -13.01
CA ILE A 46 4.52 11.05 -11.69
C ILE A 46 3.48 12.17 -11.78
N GLY A 47 3.46 12.94 -12.88
CA GLY A 47 2.61 14.13 -12.99
C GLY A 47 2.99 15.18 -11.93
N ARG A 48 2.00 15.71 -11.20
CA ARG A 48 2.25 16.70 -10.14
C ARG A 48 2.86 16.09 -8.88
N ALA A 49 2.33 14.95 -8.49
CA ALA A 49 2.72 14.13 -7.36
C ALA A 49 2.04 12.76 -7.52
N ASP A 50 2.55 11.75 -6.83
CA ASP A 50 1.81 10.50 -6.62
C ASP A 50 1.07 10.55 -5.27
N TRP A 51 0.95 9.43 -4.55
CA TRP A 51 0.34 9.44 -3.22
C TRP A 51 1.06 10.37 -2.23
N ASN A 52 2.37 10.57 -2.39
CA ASN A 52 3.09 11.55 -1.59
C ASN A 52 2.89 12.92 -2.23
N ASP A 53 1.90 13.66 -1.73
CA ASP A 53 1.54 15.01 -2.22
C ASP A 53 2.70 16.01 -2.19
N CYS A 54 3.78 15.71 -1.44
CA CYS A 54 4.95 16.57 -1.30
C CYS A 54 6.10 16.21 -2.25
N LEU A 55 6.02 15.11 -3.00
CA LEU A 55 7.04 14.74 -3.99
C LEU A 55 6.71 15.38 -5.35
N ASN A 56 6.97 16.68 -5.47
CA ASN A 56 6.55 17.49 -6.61
C ASN A 56 7.68 17.69 -7.62
N LEU A 57 7.98 16.65 -8.40
CA LEU A 57 9.14 16.61 -9.31
C LEU A 57 9.03 17.54 -10.54
N ASN A 58 7.89 18.21 -10.72
CA ASN A 58 7.61 19.15 -11.81
C ASN A 58 7.20 20.55 -11.28
N CYS A 59 7.44 20.84 -9.99
CA CYS A 59 7.02 22.11 -9.38
C CYS A 59 8.04 23.23 -9.59
N PHE A 60 9.29 23.07 -9.10
CA PHE A 60 10.35 24.08 -9.19
C PHE A 60 9.95 25.47 -8.66
N SER A 61 9.11 25.51 -7.62
CA SER A 61 8.73 26.79 -6.99
C SER A 61 9.90 27.39 -6.20
N THR A 62 10.12 28.68 -6.37
CA THR A 62 11.04 29.50 -5.55
C THR A 62 10.32 30.68 -4.90
N THR A 63 8.99 30.71 -5.00
CA THR A 63 8.14 31.81 -4.56
C THR A 63 7.40 31.43 -3.28
N PRO A 64 7.65 32.11 -2.14
CA PRO A 64 6.91 31.83 -0.91
C PRO A 64 5.39 31.99 -1.09
N GLY A 65 4.64 31.02 -0.58
CA GLY A 65 3.16 31.02 -0.64
C GLY A 65 2.58 30.46 -1.94
N GLU A 66 3.40 30.16 -2.95
CA GLU A 66 2.97 29.38 -4.09
C GLU A 66 2.68 27.93 -3.66
N ASN A 67 1.53 27.42 -4.06
CA ASN A 67 1.07 26.10 -3.62
C ASN A 67 1.74 24.99 -4.43
N PHE A 68 2.51 24.14 -3.77
CA PHE A 68 3.28 23.06 -4.40
C PHE A 68 2.41 22.04 -5.17
N GLN A 69 1.19 21.78 -4.71
CA GLN A 69 0.28 20.81 -5.32
C GLN A 69 -0.38 21.30 -6.61
N THR A 70 -0.37 22.61 -6.86
CA THR A 70 -1.09 23.24 -7.99
C THR A 70 -0.18 24.01 -8.93
N CYS A 71 0.97 24.48 -8.44
CA CYS A 71 2.02 25.09 -9.23
C CYS A 71 2.63 24.08 -10.20
N SER A 72 2.91 24.55 -11.42
CA SER A 72 3.60 23.80 -12.46
C SER A 72 4.53 24.75 -13.22
N ASN A 73 5.63 25.19 -12.57
CA ASN A 73 6.59 26.09 -13.22
C ASN A 73 7.49 25.36 -14.22
N TYR A 74 7.54 24.01 -14.18
CA TYR A 74 8.33 23.21 -15.11
C TYR A 74 7.73 21.82 -15.36
N GLU A 75 7.15 21.61 -16.55
CA GLU A 75 6.62 20.30 -16.97
C GLU A 75 7.62 19.56 -17.85
N SER A 76 8.34 18.60 -17.25
CA SER A 76 9.36 17.83 -17.97
C SER A 76 8.78 16.77 -18.92
N GLY A 77 7.61 16.22 -18.58
CA GLY A 77 7.08 15.01 -19.20
C GLY A 77 7.98 13.77 -19.02
N ARG A 78 8.91 13.79 -18.05
CA ARG A 78 9.94 12.77 -17.87
C ARG A 78 10.03 12.18 -16.46
N ALA A 79 9.60 12.91 -15.44
CA ALA A 79 9.67 12.43 -14.06
C ALA A 79 8.76 11.20 -13.85
N GLU A 80 9.27 10.14 -13.24
CA GLU A 80 8.64 8.83 -13.12
C GLU A 80 8.51 8.40 -11.65
N SER A 81 7.47 7.63 -11.32
CA SER A 81 7.24 7.09 -9.98
C SER A 81 7.28 5.56 -9.94
N VAL A 82 8.16 5.03 -9.10
CA VAL A 82 8.21 3.58 -8.80
C VAL A 82 7.02 3.16 -7.93
N PHE A 83 6.50 4.07 -7.12
CA PHE A 83 5.29 3.81 -6.33
C PHE A 83 4.06 3.59 -7.21
N ILE A 84 3.83 4.47 -8.21
CA ILE A 84 2.74 4.27 -9.19
C ILE A 84 2.96 2.97 -9.96
N ALA A 85 4.20 2.63 -10.31
CA ALA A 85 4.52 1.35 -10.95
C ALA A 85 4.08 0.15 -10.09
N GLY A 86 4.44 0.15 -8.80
CA GLY A 86 4.00 -0.88 -7.84
C GLY A 86 2.48 -0.97 -7.70
N MET A 87 1.80 0.17 -7.62
CA MET A 87 0.33 0.23 -7.63
C MET A 87 -0.25 -0.36 -8.92
N PHE A 88 0.29 0.00 -10.08
CA PHE A 88 -0.20 -0.47 -11.37
C PHE A 88 -0.04 -1.98 -11.52
N VAL A 89 1.10 -2.55 -11.12
CA VAL A 89 1.28 -4.02 -11.17
C VAL A 89 0.24 -4.72 -10.31
N LYS A 90 -0.01 -4.22 -9.09
CA LYS A 90 -1.04 -4.79 -8.20
C LYS A 90 -2.44 -4.68 -8.80
N TYR A 91 -2.88 -3.46 -9.11
CA TYR A 91 -4.27 -3.20 -9.52
C TYR A 91 -4.54 -3.60 -10.97
N GLY A 92 -3.53 -3.62 -11.83
CA GLY A 92 -3.62 -4.17 -13.19
C GLY A 92 -3.88 -5.67 -13.19
N ARG A 93 -3.25 -6.42 -12.28
CA ARG A 93 -3.54 -7.86 -12.06
C ARG A 93 -4.94 -8.09 -11.48
N GLU A 94 -5.39 -7.24 -10.56
CA GLU A 94 -6.77 -7.30 -10.04
C GLU A 94 -7.81 -6.97 -11.12
N PHE A 95 -7.53 -5.99 -11.98
CA PHE A 95 -8.36 -5.68 -13.14
C PHE A 95 -8.40 -6.84 -14.15
N ALA A 96 -7.26 -7.50 -14.40
CA ALA A 96 -7.24 -8.68 -15.26
C ALA A 96 -8.11 -9.82 -14.70
N ALA A 97 -7.98 -10.12 -13.41
CA ALA A 97 -8.80 -11.12 -12.73
C ALA A 97 -10.30 -10.78 -12.81
N LEU A 98 -10.65 -9.48 -12.72
CA LEU A 98 -12.01 -9.01 -12.96
C LEU A 98 -12.46 -9.28 -14.41
N CYS A 99 -11.64 -8.93 -15.40
CA CYS A 99 -11.94 -9.16 -16.81
C CYS A 99 -12.14 -10.64 -17.15
N GLU A 100 -11.30 -11.54 -16.61
CA GLU A 100 -11.47 -12.99 -16.77
C GLU A 100 -12.85 -13.46 -16.29
N ARG A 101 -13.30 -12.97 -15.13
CA ARG A 101 -14.62 -13.31 -14.57
C ARG A 101 -15.78 -12.79 -15.42
N LEU A 102 -15.56 -11.70 -16.16
CA LEU A 102 -16.54 -11.11 -17.07
C LEU A 102 -16.48 -11.73 -18.49
N GLY A 103 -15.57 -12.68 -18.74
CA GLY A 103 -15.36 -13.25 -20.07
C GLY A 103 -14.65 -12.30 -21.05
N LEU A 104 -13.97 -11.27 -20.54
CA LEU A 104 -13.24 -10.27 -21.33
C LEU A 104 -11.76 -10.66 -21.46
N ALA A 105 -11.51 -11.80 -22.11
CA ALA A 105 -10.17 -12.42 -22.19
C ALA A 105 -9.10 -11.48 -22.78
N ASP A 106 -9.40 -10.78 -23.87
CA ASP A 106 -8.46 -9.87 -24.53
C ASP A 106 -8.06 -8.69 -23.63
N GLU A 107 -9.01 -8.19 -22.82
CA GLU A 107 -8.73 -7.12 -21.86
C GLU A 107 -7.90 -7.60 -20.68
N ALA A 108 -8.16 -8.83 -20.21
CA ALA A 108 -7.35 -9.46 -19.17
C ALA A 108 -5.90 -9.66 -19.64
N GLU A 109 -5.71 -10.23 -20.83
CA GLU A 109 -4.39 -10.44 -21.43
C GLU A 109 -3.63 -9.12 -21.59
N ARG A 110 -4.29 -8.08 -22.12
CA ARG A 110 -3.69 -6.75 -22.27
C ARG A 110 -3.26 -6.15 -20.93
N ALA A 111 -4.10 -6.27 -19.90
CA ALA A 111 -3.79 -5.76 -18.56
C ALA A 111 -2.61 -6.51 -17.92
N LEU A 112 -2.57 -7.83 -18.05
CA LEU A 112 -1.46 -8.66 -17.56
C LEU A 112 -0.16 -8.34 -18.28
N ALA A 113 -0.17 -8.28 -19.62
CA ALA A 113 1.00 -7.94 -20.41
C ALA A 113 1.58 -6.58 -20.01
N SER A 114 0.73 -5.57 -19.79
CA SER A 114 1.19 -4.26 -19.32
C SER A 114 1.72 -4.28 -17.88
N ALA A 115 1.11 -5.06 -16.99
CA ALA A 115 1.61 -5.22 -15.62
C ALA A 115 2.99 -5.87 -15.63
N ASP A 116 3.20 -6.89 -16.47
CA ASP A 116 4.49 -7.58 -16.61
C ASP A 116 5.56 -6.71 -17.28
N GLU A 117 5.19 -5.85 -18.25
CA GLU A 117 6.08 -4.81 -18.77
C GLU A 117 6.55 -3.85 -17.67
N ILE A 118 5.62 -3.32 -16.87
CA ILE A 118 5.95 -2.37 -15.80
C ILE A 118 6.72 -3.08 -14.67
N GLU A 119 6.41 -4.32 -14.33
CA GLU A 119 7.20 -5.10 -13.37
C GLU A 119 8.65 -5.25 -13.85
N ARG A 120 8.87 -5.58 -15.13
CA ARG A 120 10.23 -5.64 -15.69
C ARG A 120 10.95 -4.30 -15.60
N ALA A 121 10.27 -3.18 -15.92
CA ALA A 121 10.85 -1.84 -15.77
C ALA A 121 11.20 -1.52 -14.30
N VAL A 122 10.37 -1.93 -13.33
CA VAL A 122 10.67 -1.76 -11.90
C VAL A 122 11.89 -2.58 -11.49
N LEU A 123 12.05 -3.80 -11.99
CA LEU A 123 13.20 -4.64 -11.65
C LEU A 123 14.50 -4.16 -12.32
N GLU A 124 14.42 -3.65 -13.55
CA GLU A 124 15.58 -3.17 -14.30
C GLU A 124 16.02 -1.77 -13.86
N TYR A 125 15.08 -0.83 -13.72
CA TYR A 125 15.38 0.58 -13.46
C TYR A 125 14.95 1.02 -12.06
N GLY A 126 13.87 0.44 -11.51
CA GLY A 126 13.35 0.76 -10.19
C GLY A 126 14.06 0.04 -9.02
N TRP A 127 14.99 -0.87 -9.25
CA TRP A 127 15.74 -1.56 -8.20
C TRP A 127 17.09 -0.88 -7.93
N ASP A 128 17.43 -0.65 -6.66
CA ASP A 128 18.66 0.04 -6.24
C ASP A 128 19.75 -0.90 -5.71
N GLY A 129 19.54 -2.21 -5.84
CA GLY A 129 20.45 -3.21 -5.31
C GLY A 129 19.91 -3.87 -4.05
N GLU A 130 19.47 -3.11 -3.04
CA GLU A 130 18.92 -3.64 -1.77
C GLU A 130 17.46 -3.23 -1.48
N TRP A 131 16.96 -2.20 -2.16
CA TRP A 131 15.60 -1.69 -2.04
C TRP A 131 15.12 -1.11 -3.38
N PHE A 132 13.83 -0.81 -3.48
CA PHE A 132 13.27 -0.13 -4.66
C PHE A 132 13.55 1.38 -4.59
N LYS A 133 14.00 1.98 -5.70
CA LYS A 133 14.11 3.43 -5.85
C LYS A 133 12.75 4.10 -5.62
N ARG A 134 12.75 5.39 -5.32
CA ARG A 134 11.51 6.16 -5.13
C ARG A 134 10.92 6.66 -6.44
N ALA A 135 11.76 7.24 -7.28
CA ALA A 135 11.37 7.94 -8.50
C ALA A 135 12.59 8.23 -9.39
N TYR A 136 12.32 8.77 -10.57
CA TYR A 136 13.27 9.54 -11.35
C TYR A 136 12.76 10.98 -11.43
N ASP A 137 13.63 11.96 -11.18
CA ASP A 137 13.27 13.38 -11.25
C ASP A 137 13.09 13.88 -12.69
N ALA A 138 12.73 15.15 -12.84
CA ALA A 138 12.51 15.78 -14.13
C ALA A 138 13.74 15.78 -15.07
N PHE A 139 14.94 15.54 -14.54
CA PHE A 139 16.18 15.42 -15.29
C PHE A 139 16.59 13.96 -15.54
N GLY A 140 15.82 13.00 -15.03
CA GLY A 140 16.11 11.57 -15.11
C GLY A 140 17.13 11.10 -14.09
N ARG A 141 17.38 11.86 -13.01
CA ARG A 141 18.26 11.44 -11.91
C ARG A 141 17.46 10.59 -10.92
N PRO A 142 18.06 9.54 -10.33
CA PRO A 142 17.36 8.70 -9.37
C PRO A 142 17.08 9.46 -8.07
N VAL A 143 15.89 9.23 -7.51
CA VAL A 143 15.45 9.67 -6.18
C VAL A 143 15.20 8.42 -5.34
N GLY A 144 15.63 8.42 -4.07
CA GLY A 144 15.50 7.24 -3.21
C GLY A 144 16.49 6.15 -3.58
N SER A 145 17.73 6.55 -3.90
CA SER A 145 18.84 5.67 -4.25
C SER A 145 19.99 5.82 -3.26
N SER A 146 20.79 4.77 -3.13
CA SER A 146 22.09 4.77 -2.46
C SER A 146 23.08 5.78 -3.05
N GLU A 147 22.84 6.26 -4.28
CA GLU A 147 23.58 7.35 -4.91
C GLU A 147 23.26 8.74 -4.30
N ASN A 148 22.12 8.89 -3.61
CA ASN A 148 21.73 10.17 -3.01
C ASN A 148 22.43 10.41 -1.66
N GLU A 149 22.72 11.66 -1.30
CA GLU A 149 23.26 11.99 0.01
C GLU A 149 22.18 11.93 1.11
N GLU A 150 21.02 12.53 0.83
CA GLU A 150 19.80 12.54 1.65
C GLU A 150 18.64 11.90 0.88
N GLY A 151 17.63 11.38 1.58
CA GLY A 151 16.52 10.63 0.98
C GLY A 151 17.00 9.42 0.19
N ARG A 152 17.85 8.59 0.80
CA ARG A 152 18.43 7.39 0.15
C ARG A 152 17.44 6.26 -0.02
N ILE A 153 16.51 6.14 0.90
CA ILE A 153 15.46 5.13 0.88
C ILE A 153 14.16 5.77 1.33
N TYR A 154 13.09 5.36 0.67
CA TYR A 154 11.72 5.81 0.89
C TYR A 154 10.82 4.62 1.15
N VAL A 155 9.84 4.74 2.03
CA VAL A 155 9.00 3.61 2.46
C VAL A 155 7.97 3.19 1.42
N GLU A 156 7.42 4.12 0.63
CA GLU A 156 6.22 3.88 -0.17
C GLU A 156 6.41 2.74 -1.19
N PRO A 157 7.48 2.72 -2.01
CA PRO A 157 7.71 1.63 -2.95
C PRO A 157 8.01 0.30 -2.26
N GLN A 158 8.65 0.31 -1.08
CA GLN A 158 9.03 -0.94 -0.41
C GLN A 158 7.80 -1.71 0.06
N GLY A 159 6.77 -1.01 0.54
CA GLY A 159 5.50 -1.63 0.88
C GLY A 159 4.75 -2.08 -0.37
N PHE A 160 4.52 -1.17 -1.31
CA PHE A 160 3.62 -1.43 -2.42
C PHE A 160 4.16 -2.40 -3.46
N CYS A 161 5.45 -2.31 -3.84
CA CYS A 161 6.06 -3.26 -4.79
C CYS A 161 6.07 -4.68 -4.22
N VAL A 162 6.34 -4.84 -2.92
CA VAL A 162 6.33 -6.16 -2.27
C VAL A 162 4.91 -6.69 -2.13
N MET A 163 3.94 -5.84 -1.79
CA MET A 163 2.51 -6.21 -1.84
C MET A 163 2.08 -6.67 -3.24
N ALA A 164 2.58 -6.01 -4.29
CA ALA A 164 2.34 -6.38 -5.69
C ALA A 164 3.06 -7.68 -6.11
N GLY A 165 3.98 -8.18 -5.29
CA GLY A 165 4.77 -9.39 -5.56
C GLY A 165 5.96 -9.18 -6.49
N ILE A 166 6.35 -7.92 -6.74
CA ILE A 166 7.41 -7.58 -7.69
C ILE A 166 8.75 -8.18 -7.24
N GLY A 167 9.38 -8.94 -8.14
CA GLY A 167 10.68 -9.57 -7.86
C GLY A 167 10.65 -10.75 -6.89
N GLY A 168 9.45 -11.18 -6.47
CA GLY A 168 9.26 -12.33 -5.59
C GLY A 168 9.78 -12.14 -4.16
N ALA A 169 9.93 -13.26 -3.45
CA ALA A 169 10.22 -13.25 -2.01
C ALA A 169 11.60 -12.68 -1.67
N ASP A 170 12.60 -12.86 -2.53
CA ASP A 170 13.97 -12.43 -2.24
C ASP A 170 14.12 -10.91 -2.31
N HIS A 171 13.59 -10.26 -3.36
CA HIS A 171 13.54 -8.80 -3.43
C HIS A 171 12.71 -8.23 -2.28
N GLY A 172 11.57 -8.85 -1.99
CA GLY A 172 10.71 -8.41 -0.90
C GLY A 172 11.41 -8.45 0.46
N LYS A 173 12.09 -9.55 0.80
CA LYS A 173 12.83 -9.66 2.06
C LYS A 173 13.93 -8.61 2.17
N ARG A 174 14.68 -8.35 1.11
CA ARG A 174 15.74 -7.33 1.09
C ARG A 174 15.19 -5.91 1.24
N ALA A 175 14.13 -5.59 0.49
CA ALA A 175 13.47 -4.29 0.57
C ALA A 175 12.91 -4.03 1.98
N LEU A 176 12.20 -5.00 2.58
CA LEU A 176 11.64 -4.84 3.93
C LEU A 176 12.71 -4.84 5.02
N ALA A 177 13.79 -5.61 4.87
CA ALA A 177 14.92 -5.55 5.79
C ALA A 177 15.62 -4.18 5.73
N SER A 178 15.77 -3.60 4.53
CA SER A 178 16.31 -2.26 4.35
C SER A 178 15.38 -1.19 4.94
N ALA A 179 14.06 -1.29 4.70
CA ALA A 179 13.09 -0.39 5.30
C ALA A 179 13.15 -0.44 6.83
N GLU A 180 13.11 -1.63 7.45
CA GLU A 180 13.22 -1.75 8.90
C GLU A 180 14.56 -1.19 9.43
N LYS A 181 15.68 -1.51 8.75
CA LYS A 181 17.02 -1.06 9.17
C LYS A 181 17.18 0.46 9.15
N TYR A 182 16.74 1.11 8.07
CA TYR A 182 17.02 2.54 7.85
C TYR A 182 15.87 3.45 8.28
N LEU A 183 14.63 2.96 8.25
CA LEU A 183 13.41 3.75 8.47
C LEU A 183 12.64 3.31 9.73
N GLY A 184 12.85 2.09 10.23
CA GLY A 184 12.12 1.56 11.38
C GLY A 184 12.56 2.15 12.72
N ASN A 185 11.61 2.61 13.53
CA ASN A 185 11.82 3.22 14.84
C ASN A 185 10.76 2.72 15.87
N ASP A 186 10.72 3.27 17.08
CA ASP A 186 9.83 2.84 18.17
C ASP A 186 8.32 3.05 17.91
N TYR A 187 7.97 3.89 16.94
CA TYR A 187 6.61 4.28 16.58
C TYR A 187 6.20 3.84 15.16
N GLY A 188 7.09 3.25 14.36
CA GLY A 188 6.76 2.72 13.04
C GLY A 188 7.91 2.79 12.04
N ILE A 189 7.58 2.95 10.76
CA ILE A 189 8.52 3.15 9.65
C ILE A 189 8.41 4.61 9.19
N GLU A 190 9.54 5.32 9.15
CA GLU A 190 9.65 6.70 8.65
C GLU A 190 9.49 6.78 7.12
N VAL A 191 9.03 7.91 6.59
CA VAL A 191 8.82 8.11 5.16
C VAL A 191 10.11 7.93 4.37
N LEU A 192 11.20 8.55 4.82
CA LEU A 192 12.49 8.53 4.14
C LEU A 192 13.63 8.73 5.13
N SER A 193 14.84 8.33 4.72
CA SER A 193 16.07 8.55 5.48
C SER A 193 17.30 8.60 4.56
N PRO A 194 18.31 9.43 4.87
CA PRO A 194 18.25 10.54 5.83
C PRO A 194 17.25 11.63 5.42
N CYS A 195 16.71 12.41 6.37
CA CYS A 195 15.87 13.57 6.06
C CYS A 195 16.63 14.63 5.24
N TYR A 196 15.91 15.37 4.41
CA TYR A 196 16.47 16.54 3.74
C TYR A 196 16.69 17.67 4.75
N LYS A 197 17.86 18.30 4.74
CA LYS A 197 18.19 19.41 5.66
C LYS A 197 18.06 20.78 5.02
N GLU A 198 18.09 20.84 3.69
CA GLU A 198 17.96 22.05 2.90
C GLU A 198 16.81 21.91 1.90
N TYR A 199 16.33 23.05 1.40
CA TYR A 199 15.29 23.05 0.39
C TYR A 199 15.86 22.68 -0.99
N HIS A 200 15.17 21.77 -1.66
CA HIS A 200 15.46 21.30 -3.01
C HIS A 200 14.23 21.55 -3.90
N ASP A 201 14.31 22.59 -4.74
CA ASP A 201 13.24 23.01 -5.63
C ASP A 201 12.76 21.90 -6.60
N TYR A 202 13.68 21.05 -7.05
CA TYR A 202 13.40 19.88 -7.91
C TYR A 202 12.69 18.72 -7.18
N LEU A 203 12.54 18.78 -5.85
CA LEU A 203 11.78 17.81 -5.05
C LEU A 203 10.44 18.38 -4.54
N GLY A 204 10.27 19.69 -4.52
CA GLY A 204 9.06 20.35 -4.06
C GLY A 204 8.91 20.35 -2.53
N GLU A 205 7.67 20.19 -2.06
CA GLU A 205 7.30 20.45 -0.65
C GLU A 205 8.02 19.52 0.33
N ILE A 206 8.44 18.33 -0.09
CA ILE A 206 9.02 17.32 0.80
C ILE A 206 10.27 17.81 1.52
N SER A 207 11.05 18.69 0.89
CA SER A 207 12.27 19.28 1.47
C SER A 207 12.02 20.59 2.22
N SER A 208 10.78 21.09 2.21
CA SER A 208 10.38 22.31 2.93
C SER A 208 10.08 22.06 4.41
N TYR A 209 9.69 20.83 4.77
CA TYR A 209 9.49 20.45 6.17
C TYR A 209 10.83 20.30 6.90
N PRO A 210 10.92 20.73 8.17
CA PRO A 210 12.08 20.38 8.99
C PRO A 210 12.24 18.85 9.13
N PRO A 211 13.47 18.34 9.33
CA PRO A 211 13.74 16.92 9.50
C PRO A 211 12.86 16.24 10.57
N GLY A 212 12.29 15.09 10.22
CA GLY A 212 11.51 14.24 11.12
C GLY A 212 10.02 14.61 11.20
N TYR A 213 9.57 15.63 10.48
CA TYR A 213 8.17 16.04 10.46
C TYR A 213 7.55 15.72 9.10
N LYS A 214 6.28 15.29 9.14
CA LYS A 214 5.45 15.13 7.95
C LYS A 214 6.18 14.30 6.87
N GLU A 215 6.12 14.66 5.60
CA GLU A 215 6.68 13.88 4.51
C GLU A 215 8.23 13.82 4.54
N ASN A 216 8.92 14.71 5.28
CA ASN A 216 10.38 14.69 5.47
C ASN A 216 10.82 13.79 6.65
N GLY A 217 10.44 12.51 6.61
CA GLY A 217 10.94 11.49 7.53
C GLY A 217 10.22 11.41 8.88
N SER A 218 8.95 11.80 8.96
CA SER A 218 8.09 11.33 10.05
C SER A 218 7.66 9.88 9.83
N VAL A 219 7.09 9.23 10.85
CA VAL A 219 6.27 8.03 10.65
C VAL A 219 4.91 8.49 10.13
N PHE A 220 4.71 8.37 8.82
CA PHE A 220 3.42 8.66 8.21
C PHE A 220 2.55 7.41 8.25
N CYS A 221 1.65 7.36 9.25
CA CYS A 221 1.01 6.13 9.68
C CYS A 221 0.22 5.43 8.57
N HIS A 222 -0.23 6.15 7.55
CA HIS A 222 -0.99 5.60 6.42
C HIS A 222 -0.19 4.60 5.59
N ASN A 223 1.12 4.82 5.39
CA ASN A 223 1.95 3.94 4.54
C ASN A 223 2.51 2.72 5.29
N ASN A 224 2.50 2.75 6.62
CA ASN A 224 3.01 1.67 7.48
C ASN A 224 2.21 0.34 7.31
N PRO A 225 0.87 0.37 7.18
CA PRO A 225 0.10 -0.79 6.78
C PRO A 225 0.53 -1.45 5.48
N TRP A 226 1.13 -0.72 4.52
CA TRP A 226 1.63 -1.34 3.29
C TRP A 226 2.82 -2.26 3.59
N ILE A 227 3.72 -1.82 4.46
CA ILE A 227 4.82 -2.66 4.95
C ILE A 227 4.29 -3.83 5.77
N THR A 228 3.25 -3.61 6.60
CA THR A 228 2.59 -4.69 7.35
C THR A 228 2.01 -5.75 6.41
N LEU A 229 1.28 -5.33 5.37
CA LEU A 229 0.72 -6.21 4.35
C LEU A 229 1.82 -6.88 3.50
N ALA A 230 2.93 -6.20 3.25
CA ALA A 230 4.11 -6.77 2.60
C ALA A 230 4.76 -7.88 3.43
N TYR A 231 4.90 -7.70 4.75
CA TYR A 231 5.32 -8.79 5.65
C TYR A 231 4.35 -9.97 5.59
N CYS A 232 3.03 -9.72 5.59
CA CYS A 232 2.03 -10.77 5.42
C CYS A 232 2.16 -11.50 4.07
N LYS A 233 2.45 -10.78 2.99
CA LYS A 233 2.70 -11.34 1.65
C LYS A 233 3.91 -12.28 1.64
N LEU A 234 4.93 -11.97 2.43
CA LEU A 234 6.13 -12.80 2.63
C LEU A 234 5.98 -13.87 3.72
N LYS A 235 4.79 -14.00 4.32
CA LYS A 235 4.48 -14.91 5.42
C LYS A 235 5.31 -14.67 6.69
N ASP A 236 5.74 -13.43 6.93
CA ASP A 236 6.41 -13.00 8.16
C ASP A 236 5.41 -12.37 9.15
N GLY A 237 4.74 -13.23 9.94
CA GLY A 237 3.73 -12.79 10.91
C GLY A 237 4.32 -12.01 12.09
N ASN A 238 5.56 -12.31 12.47
CA ASN A 238 6.27 -11.57 13.52
C ASN A 238 6.61 -10.15 13.06
N GLY A 239 7.11 -9.99 11.83
CA GLY A 239 7.33 -8.70 11.18
C GLY A 239 6.06 -7.87 11.08
N ALA A 240 4.99 -8.47 10.55
CA ALA A 240 3.70 -7.81 10.38
C ALA A 240 3.13 -7.31 11.73
N PHE A 241 3.04 -8.18 12.74
CA PHE A 241 2.45 -7.81 14.02
C PHE A 241 3.33 -6.85 14.81
N ARG A 242 4.66 -7.01 14.76
CA ARG A 242 5.60 -6.06 15.39
C ARG A 242 5.41 -4.65 14.83
N LEU A 243 5.28 -4.49 13.50
CA LEU A 243 5.06 -3.18 12.92
C LEU A 243 3.67 -2.63 13.27
N TYR A 244 2.61 -3.44 13.12
CA TYR A 244 1.24 -3.02 13.44
C TYR A 244 1.12 -2.43 14.85
N THR A 245 1.76 -3.07 15.83
CA THR A 245 1.67 -2.65 17.24
C THR A 245 2.49 -1.41 17.59
N ARG A 246 3.39 -0.93 16.72
CA ARG A 246 4.18 0.29 16.99
C ARG A 246 3.36 1.58 16.95
N ASN A 247 2.23 1.60 16.25
CA ASN A 247 1.34 2.78 16.19
C ASN A 247 -0.15 2.46 16.28
N ALA A 248 -0.54 1.20 16.52
CA ALA A 248 -1.92 0.88 16.86
C ALA A 248 -2.28 1.54 18.20
N PRO A 249 -3.36 2.35 18.29
CA PRO A 249 -3.63 3.20 19.46
C PRO A 249 -3.64 2.44 20.79
N ALA A 250 -4.29 1.27 20.83
CA ALA A 250 -4.35 0.43 22.03
C ALA A 250 -2.98 -0.14 22.49
N TYR A 251 -1.97 -0.17 21.62
CA TYR A 251 -0.63 -0.66 21.93
C TYR A 251 0.35 0.45 22.32
N ILE A 252 -0.06 1.72 22.19
CA ILE A 252 0.75 2.89 22.55
C ILE A 252 0.05 3.81 23.55
N GLU A 253 -1.06 3.36 24.15
CA GLU A 253 -1.81 4.11 25.17
C GLU A 253 -0.91 4.47 26.38
N ASP A 254 0.02 3.60 26.75
CA ASP A 254 1.01 3.83 27.80
C ASP A 254 2.01 4.95 27.46
N LYS A 255 2.09 5.36 26.19
CA LYS A 255 2.92 6.47 25.69
C LYS A 255 2.11 7.75 25.43
N SER A 256 0.88 7.87 25.96
CA SER A 256 -0.02 9.00 25.69
C SER A 256 0.61 10.39 25.91
N GLU A 257 1.44 10.54 26.95
CA GLU A 257 2.13 11.81 27.24
C GLU A 257 3.12 12.23 26.14
N ILE A 258 3.71 11.26 25.45
CA ILE A 258 4.59 11.48 24.28
C ILE A 258 3.73 11.64 23.02
N HIS A 259 2.74 10.76 22.82
CA HIS A 259 1.91 10.73 21.61
C HIS A 259 1.06 12.00 21.43
N ARG A 260 0.59 12.60 22.54
CA ARG A 260 -0.22 13.84 22.64
C ARG A 260 -1.62 13.82 22.02
N THR A 261 -1.91 12.94 21.07
CA THR A 261 -3.24 12.77 20.48
C THR A 261 -4.01 11.62 21.14
N GLU A 262 -5.26 11.41 20.72
CA GLU A 262 -6.20 10.47 21.32
C GLU A 262 -5.70 9.01 21.29
N PRO A 263 -5.66 8.28 22.43
CA PRO A 263 -5.11 6.93 22.53
C PRO A 263 -6.03 5.83 21.97
N TYR A 264 -7.13 6.20 21.31
CA TYR A 264 -8.15 5.29 20.79
C TYR A 264 -8.41 5.45 19.29
N CYS A 265 -7.71 6.38 18.62
CA CYS A 265 -7.82 6.56 17.17
C CYS A 265 -6.44 6.78 16.56
N TYR A 266 -6.29 6.47 15.27
CA TYR A 266 -5.03 6.69 14.57
C TYR A 266 -4.80 8.19 14.30
N SER A 267 -3.52 8.57 14.22
CA SER A 267 -3.08 9.86 13.71
C SER A 267 -2.43 9.73 12.34
N GLN A 268 -2.42 10.81 11.55
CA GLN A 268 -1.78 10.78 10.22
C GLN A 268 -0.26 10.62 10.33
N THR A 269 0.37 11.35 11.26
CA THR A 269 1.82 11.44 11.37
C THR A 269 2.25 11.39 12.82
N ILE A 270 3.37 10.72 13.08
CA ILE A 270 4.11 10.71 14.33
C ILE A 270 5.53 11.19 14.03
N ALA A 271 6.00 12.20 14.76
CA ALA A 271 7.32 12.79 14.55
C ALA A 271 8.42 11.72 14.59
N GLY A 272 9.26 11.69 13.56
CA GLY A 272 10.37 10.73 13.38
C GLY A 272 11.61 11.11 14.19
N ARG A 273 12.66 10.28 14.12
CA ARG A 273 13.84 10.38 15.00
C ARG A 273 14.64 11.66 14.84
N ALA A 274 14.58 12.30 13.67
CA ALA A 274 15.26 13.56 13.42
C ALA A 274 14.54 14.76 14.05
N ALA A 275 13.28 14.60 14.48
CA ALA A 275 12.51 15.66 15.11
C ALA A 275 12.87 15.82 16.60
N ARG A 276 12.84 17.06 17.08
CA ARG A 276 13.07 17.38 18.50
C ARG A 276 12.06 16.70 19.44
N ASN A 277 10.83 16.54 18.98
CA ASN A 277 9.71 15.95 19.71
C ASN A 277 9.37 14.55 19.17
N TYR A 278 10.39 13.71 19.01
CA TYR A 278 10.25 12.33 18.58
C TYR A 278 9.10 11.60 19.30
N GLY A 279 8.19 11.00 18.54
CA GLY A 279 7.00 10.30 19.06
C GLY A 279 5.73 11.13 19.20
N GLU A 280 5.81 12.46 19.06
CA GLU A 280 4.63 13.33 19.10
C GLU A 280 3.80 13.21 17.82
N ALA A 281 2.51 12.91 17.96
CA ALA A 281 1.60 12.79 16.83
C ALA A 281 0.89 14.10 16.48
N LYS A 282 0.46 14.20 15.22
CA LYS A 282 -0.38 15.29 14.72
C LYS A 282 -1.43 14.76 13.75
N ASN A 283 -2.47 15.56 13.54
CA ASN A 283 -3.58 15.29 12.62
C ASN A 283 -4.27 13.95 12.96
N SER A 284 -4.83 13.85 14.17
CA SER A 284 -5.61 12.70 14.62
C SER A 284 -6.93 12.56 13.85
N TRP A 285 -7.54 11.38 13.97
CA TRP A 285 -8.83 10.99 13.39
C TRP A 285 -8.87 10.87 11.86
N LEU A 286 -8.72 11.98 11.15
CA LEU A 286 -9.04 12.08 9.72
C LEU A 286 -7.85 11.65 8.87
N THR A 287 -7.63 10.35 8.80
CA THR A 287 -6.51 9.74 8.07
C THR A 287 -6.88 8.39 7.47
N GLY A 288 -6.38 8.12 6.26
CA GLY A 288 -6.51 6.80 5.63
C GLY A 288 -5.81 5.67 6.38
N THR A 289 -4.99 6.00 7.39
CA THR A 289 -4.41 5.04 8.35
C THR A 289 -5.48 4.13 8.94
N ALA A 290 -6.67 4.64 9.29
CA ALA A 290 -7.73 3.80 9.86
C ALA A 290 -8.15 2.66 8.91
N ALA A 291 -8.42 2.99 7.65
CA ALA A 291 -8.84 2.00 6.64
C ALA A 291 -7.71 1.00 6.33
N TRP A 292 -6.49 1.49 6.13
CA TRP A 292 -5.35 0.66 5.79
C TRP A 292 -4.90 -0.24 6.96
N SER A 293 -4.90 0.27 8.20
CA SER A 293 -4.62 -0.53 9.39
C SER A 293 -5.71 -1.57 9.63
N PHE A 294 -6.97 -1.26 9.36
CA PHE A 294 -8.05 -2.24 9.41
C PHE A 294 -7.85 -3.35 8.36
N ALA A 295 -7.48 -3.00 7.13
CA ALA A 295 -7.12 -4.00 6.11
C ALA A 295 -5.90 -4.83 6.54
N ALA A 296 -4.85 -4.21 7.07
CA ALA A 296 -3.66 -4.91 7.54
C ALA A 296 -3.97 -5.93 8.64
N VAL A 297 -4.75 -5.56 9.66
CA VAL A 297 -5.08 -6.49 10.76
C VAL A 297 -6.12 -7.53 10.33
N SER A 298 -7.21 -7.14 9.67
CA SER A 298 -8.32 -8.06 9.36
C SER A 298 -8.04 -8.98 8.17
N GLN A 299 -7.42 -8.46 7.11
CA GLN A 299 -7.22 -9.15 5.84
C GLN A 299 -5.79 -9.65 5.65
N GLY A 300 -4.82 -8.99 6.29
CA GLY A 300 -3.41 -9.40 6.30
C GLY A 300 -3.08 -10.36 7.44
N ILE A 301 -3.02 -9.85 8.67
CA ILE A 301 -2.58 -10.59 9.87
C ILE A 301 -3.57 -11.71 10.20
N LEU A 302 -4.86 -11.38 10.39
CA LEU A 302 -5.91 -12.39 10.60
C LEU A 302 -6.24 -13.14 9.30
N GLY A 303 -5.89 -12.57 8.13
CA GLY A 303 -5.97 -13.28 6.86
C GLY A 303 -7.36 -13.50 6.29
N ILE A 304 -8.40 -12.82 6.81
CA ILE A 304 -9.80 -13.04 6.41
C ILE A 304 -10.17 -12.11 5.26
N ARG A 305 -10.14 -12.63 4.03
CA ARG A 305 -10.28 -11.85 2.79
C ARG A 305 -11.54 -12.22 2.01
N PRO A 306 -12.43 -11.26 1.75
CA PRO A 306 -13.50 -11.45 0.77
C PRO A 306 -12.92 -11.62 -0.64
N GLU A 307 -13.15 -12.78 -1.26
CA GLU A 307 -12.80 -13.03 -2.66
C GLU A 307 -14.08 -13.13 -3.53
N PHE A 308 -13.91 -13.26 -4.85
CA PHE A 308 -15.04 -13.40 -5.77
C PHE A 308 -15.89 -14.64 -5.47
N ASP A 309 -15.24 -15.78 -5.28
CA ASP A 309 -15.86 -17.11 -5.20
C ASP A 309 -16.00 -17.65 -3.76
N GLY A 310 -15.63 -16.85 -2.75
CA GLY A 310 -15.68 -17.30 -1.36
C GLY A 310 -15.01 -16.34 -0.38
N LEU A 311 -14.81 -16.84 0.84
CA LEU A 311 -14.12 -16.14 1.92
C LEU A 311 -12.79 -16.85 2.17
N THR A 312 -11.68 -16.22 1.79
CA THR A 312 -10.35 -16.73 2.09
C THR A 312 -9.99 -16.49 3.54
N VAL A 313 -9.37 -17.48 4.18
CA VAL A 313 -8.80 -17.37 5.52
C VAL A 313 -7.38 -17.91 5.49
N ASP A 314 -6.43 -16.98 5.46
CA ASP A 314 -5.01 -17.25 5.25
C ASP A 314 -4.18 -16.39 6.21
N PRO A 315 -4.17 -16.76 7.49
CA PRO A 315 -3.64 -15.92 8.56
C PRO A 315 -2.10 -15.87 8.52
N CYS A 316 -1.55 -14.73 8.89
CA CYS A 316 -0.11 -14.49 9.04
C CYS A 316 0.17 -14.03 10.48
N LEU A 317 0.06 -14.97 11.41
CA LEU A 317 0.13 -14.69 12.84
C LEU A 317 1.58 -14.67 13.35
N PRO A 318 1.90 -13.82 14.34
CA PRO A 318 3.17 -13.92 15.06
C PRO A 318 3.23 -15.24 15.85
N ASP A 319 4.43 -15.72 16.14
CA ASP A 319 4.64 -17.07 16.69
C ASP A 319 3.99 -17.28 18.06
N HIS A 320 3.90 -16.22 18.87
CA HIS A 320 3.31 -16.27 20.21
C HIS A 320 1.77 -16.35 20.22
N MET A 321 1.10 -16.18 19.08
CA MET A 321 -0.35 -16.26 18.99
C MET A 321 -0.77 -17.67 18.58
N GLU A 322 -1.37 -18.41 19.51
CA GLU A 322 -1.81 -19.81 19.30
C GLU A 322 -2.99 -19.96 18.34
N GLY A 323 -3.75 -18.89 18.13
CA GLY A 323 -4.96 -18.93 17.33
C GLY A 323 -5.91 -17.79 17.68
N PHE A 324 -7.06 -17.77 17.03
CA PHE A 324 -8.11 -16.79 17.28
C PHE A 324 -9.47 -17.31 16.81
N ARG A 325 -10.54 -16.62 17.24
CA ARG A 325 -11.89 -16.81 16.72
C ARG A 325 -12.44 -15.50 16.18
N VAL A 326 -13.09 -15.55 15.03
CA VAL A 326 -13.74 -14.40 14.39
C VAL A 326 -15.14 -14.78 13.92
N THR A 327 -16.09 -13.88 14.15
CA THR A 327 -17.40 -13.92 13.49
C THR A 327 -17.43 -12.88 12.38
N ARG A 328 -17.70 -13.33 11.15
CA ARG A 328 -17.73 -12.47 9.96
C ARG A 328 -19.04 -12.67 9.20
N MET A 329 -19.85 -11.62 9.11
CA MET A 329 -20.98 -11.60 8.17
C MET A 329 -20.46 -11.41 6.75
N PHE A 330 -20.75 -12.31 5.82
CA PHE A 330 -20.33 -12.19 4.42
C PHE A 330 -21.41 -12.73 3.48
N ARG A 331 -21.91 -11.87 2.59
CA ARG A 331 -22.95 -12.16 1.58
C ARG A 331 -24.18 -12.90 2.14
N GLY A 332 -24.66 -12.47 3.30
CA GLY A 332 -25.86 -13.04 3.95
C GLY A 332 -25.57 -14.13 4.98
N THR A 333 -24.36 -14.69 4.99
CA THR A 333 -23.98 -15.82 5.84
C THR A 333 -23.11 -15.36 7.02
N ARG A 334 -23.35 -15.91 8.21
CA ARG A 334 -22.49 -15.74 9.38
C ARG A 334 -21.39 -16.80 9.37
N TYR A 335 -20.17 -16.40 9.05
CA TYR A 335 -19.00 -17.26 9.14
C TYR A 335 -18.45 -17.24 10.57
N GLU A 336 -18.40 -18.40 11.21
CA GLU A 336 -17.77 -18.64 12.50
C GLU A 336 -16.42 -19.31 12.25
N ILE A 337 -15.35 -18.52 12.35
CA ILE A 337 -13.99 -18.92 11.96
C ILE A 337 -13.19 -19.20 13.23
N SER A 338 -12.59 -20.38 13.33
CA SER A 338 -11.65 -20.76 14.37
C SER A 338 -10.31 -21.13 13.75
N VAL A 339 -9.26 -20.39 14.12
CA VAL A 339 -7.88 -20.65 13.69
C VAL A 339 -7.09 -21.12 14.90
N THR A 340 -6.33 -22.21 14.75
CA THR A 340 -5.43 -22.76 15.77
C THR A 340 -4.11 -23.20 15.16
N ARG A 341 -3.01 -23.13 15.91
CA ARG A 341 -1.74 -23.76 15.53
C ARG A 341 -1.77 -25.26 15.80
N GLY A 342 -1.24 -26.07 14.89
CA GLY A 342 -1.18 -27.52 15.08
C GLY A 342 -0.53 -28.30 13.94
N GLU A 343 -0.31 -29.60 14.17
CA GLU A 343 0.41 -30.45 13.22
C GLU A 343 -0.38 -30.74 11.93
N ASN A 344 -1.70 -30.92 12.05
CA ASN A 344 -2.58 -31.31 10.95
C ASN A 344 -3.09 -30.08 10.19
N LYS A 345 -2.20 -29.42 9.44
CA LYS A 345 -2.54 -28.21 8.68
C LYS A 345 -3.63 -28.46 7.66
N GLY A 346 -4.59 -27.55 7.58
CA GLY A 346 -5.70 -27.65 6.65
C GLY A 346 -6.90 -26.83 7.09
N MET A 347 -7.94 -26.84 6.25
CA MET A 347 -9.20 -26.17 6.50
C MET A 347 -10.36 -27.15 6.38
N THR A 348 -11.34 -27.01 7.28
CA THR A 348 -12.64 -27.65 7.14
C THR A 348 -13.75 -26.60 7.12
N VAL A 349 -14.81 -26.90 6.38
CA VAL A 349 -16.03 -26.11 6.30
C VAL A 349 -17.20 -27.02 6.67
N ASP A 350 -17.91 -26.68 7.74
CA ASP A 350 -18.95 -27.50 8.37
C ASP A 350 -18.50 -28.97 8.58
N GLY A 351 -17.27 -29.14 9.08
CA GLY A 351 -16.65 -30.44 9.38
C GLY A 351 -16.14 -31.21 8.16
N LYS A 352 -16.27 -30.67 6.94
CA LYS A 352 -15.78 -31.30 5.71
C LYS A 352 -14.44 -30.68 5.29
N PRO A 353 -13.40 -31.48 5.03
CA PRO A 353 -12.15 -30.97 4.47
C PRO A 353 -12.37 -30.27 3.14
N VAL A 354 -11.68 -29.16 2.95
CA VAL A 354 -11.67 -28.40 1.69
C VAL A 354 -10.23 -28.17 1.23
N SER A 355 -10.01 -28.13 -0.08
CA SER A 355 -8.70 -27.83 -0.64
C SER A 355 -8.43 -26.32 -0.61
N GLY A 356 -7.19 -25.95 -0.29
CA GLY A 356 -6.79 -24.55 -0.20
C GLY A 356 -7.32 -23.85 1.06
N ASN A 357 -7.51 -22.54 0.95
CA ASN A 357 -7.80 -21.64 2.08
C ASN A 357 -9.03 -20.74 1.83
N THR A 358 -9.84 -21.04 0.81
CA THR A 358 -11.09 -20.31 0.51
C THR A 358 -12.31 -21.13 0.87
N ALA A 359 -13.07 -20.68 1.87
CA ALA A 359 -14.38 -21.24 2.17
C ALA A 359 -15.37 -20.82 1.07
N PRO A 360 -16.08 -21.77 0.42
CA PRO A 360 -16.98 -21.45 -0.69
C PRO A 360 -18.17 -20.60 -0.22
N LEU A 361 -18.82 -19.96 -1.18
CA LEU A 361 -20.12 -19.33 -0.95
C LEU A 361 -21.16 -20.38 -0.55
N THR A 362 -22.04 -20.01 0.37
CA THR A 362 -23.12 -20.87 0.87
C THR A 362 -24.33 -20.00 1.23
N GLU A 363 -25.52 -20.57 1.08
CA GLU A 363 -26.79 -19.95 1.48
C GLU A 363 -27.19 -20.29 2.92
N ALA A 364 -26.38 -21.09 3.62
CA ALA A 364 -26.62 -21.41 5.03
C ALA A 364 -26.57 -20.14 5.88
N GLU A 365 -27.41 -20.06 6.92
CA GLU A 365 -27.39 -18.94 7.86
C GLU A 365 -26.04 -18.83 8.60
N VAL A 366 -25.47 -19.98 8.95
CA VAL A 366 -24.19 -20.10 9.65
C VAL A 366 -23.29 -21.07 8.89
N CYS A 367 -22.03 -20.68 8.74
CA CYS A 367 -20.97 -21.50 8.13
C CYS A 367 -19.80 -21.58 9.12
N ARG A 368 -19.41 -22.79 9.53
CA ARG A 368 -18.30 -22.99 10.46
C ARG A 368 -17.02 -23.31 9.70
N VAL A 369 -15.98 -22.52 9.94
CA VAL A 369 -14.68 -22.68 9.30
C VAL A 369 -13.64 -22.95 10.38
N GLU A 370 -13.00 -24.12 10.32
CA GLU A 370 -11.93 -24.50 11.23
C GLU A 370 -10.63 -24.65 10.46
N ILE A 371 -9.57 -23.99 10.94
CA ILE A 371 -8.28 -23.94 10.28
C ILE A 371 -7.18 -24.26 11.27
N THR A 372 -6.31 -25.18 10.85
CA THR A 372 -5.06 -25.49 11.54
C THR A 372 -3.90 -24.94 10.72
N ILE A 373 -3.06 -24.09 11.31
CA ILE A 373 -1.87 -23.48 10.65
C ILE A 373 -0.53 -23.97 11.19
#